data_AF-A0A9W7AEJ2-F1
#
_entry.id   AF-A0A9W7AEJ2-F1
#
_cell.length_a   1.000
_cell.length_b   1.000
_cell.length_c   1.000
_cell.angle_alpha   90.00
_cell.angle_beta   90.00
_cell.angle_gamma   90.00
#
_symmetry.space_group_name_H-M   'P 1'
#
loop_
_entity.id
_entity.type
_entity.pdbx_description
1 polymer ?
#
loop_
_entity_poly.entity_id
_entity_poly.type
_entity_poly.pdbx_seq_one_letter_code
_entity_poly.pdbx_strand_id
1 'polypeptide(L)'
;MFLSSSTLKYDAQDVEDFLYISMEEQFCCQLEDGSPSDVGGIIFDMAVKCLEGDFTLSRQMVEFAEKEREVLEAKMNVNVLVEGEDFEEDMEEEDEMDNITTTTTTTSSQNVMNASSSDMQSFANQSLFGAAPVQQHLPPPRQLGEEEVVVEKEKIVDEDGFEQVVRRSKRKNKGVKGNP
;
A
#
# COMPACT_ATOMS: atom_id res chain seq x y z
N MET A 1 25.25 15.00 29.94
CA MET A 1 24.24 14.96 31.03
C MET A 1 23.26 13.88 30.63
N PHE A 2 23.31 12.72 31.29
CA PHE A 2 22.34 11.65 31.05
C PHE A 2 21.07 12.00 31.84
N LEU A 3 19.93 12.06 31.15
CA LEU A 3 18.64 12.20 31.81
C LEU A 3 18.33 10.85 32.46
N SER A 4 18.20 10.83 33.78
CA SER A 4 17.84 9.63 34.53
C SER A 4 16.45 9.15 34.09
N SER A 5 16.28 7.85 33.86
CA SER A 5 15.05 7.20 33.35
C SER A 5 13.78 7.51 34.16
N SER A 6 13.94 8.08 35.35
CA SER A 6 12.90 8.65 36.21
C SER A 6 12.18 9.91 35.66
N THR A 7 12.44 10.34 34.42
CA THR A 7 11.70 11.46 33.79
C THR A 7 10.41 11.04 33.10
N LEU A 8 10.26 9.75 32.75
CA LEU A 8 9.02 9.26 32.15
C LEU A 8 7.94 9.14 33.23
N LYS A 9 6.83 9.85 33.02
CA LYS A 9 5.65 9.80 33.88
C LYS A 9 4.72 8.62 33.58
N TYR A 10 4.98 7.94 32.48
CA TYR A 10 4.18 6.86 31.95
C TYR A 10 5.01 5.60 31.94
N ASP A 11 4.39 4.48 32.27
CA ASP A 11 4.97 3.15 32.10
C ASP A 11 4.56 2.53 30.76
N ALA A 12 5.00 1.30 30.51
CA ALA A 12 4.65 0.59 29.28
C ALA A 12 3.16 0.20 29.23
N GLN A 13 2.52 -0.03 30.39
CA GLN A 13 1.10 -0.39 30.47
C GLN A 13 0.22 0.81 30.11
N ASP A 14 0.60 2.01 30.54
CA ASP A 14 -0.08 3.25 30.16
C ASP A 14 -0.11 3.46 28.64
N VAL A 15 0.98 3.07 27.94
CA VAL A 15 1.06 3.15 26.47
C VAL A 15 0.17 2.11 25.81
N GLU A 16 0.17 0.87 26.31
CA GLU A 16 -0.70 -0.21 25.84
C GLU A 16 -2.18 0.13 26.01
N ASP A 17 -2.58 0.59 27.19
CA ASP A 17 -3.95 1.00 27.51
C ASP A 17 -4.39 2.15 26.59
N PHE A 18 -3.51 3.13 26.35
CA PHE A 18 -3.79 4.23 25.43
C PHE A 18 -4.01 3.75 23.99
N LEU A 19 -3.22 2.78 23.52
CA LEU A 19 -3.40 2.18 22.19
C LEU A 19 -4.73 1.44 22.10
N TYR A 20 -5.09 0.65 23.13
CA TYR A 20 -6.37 -0.05 23.19
C TYR A 20 -7.56 0.91 23.09
N ILE A 21 -7.57 1.95 23.94
CA ILE A 21 -8.63 2.96 23.97
C ILE A 21 -8.71 3.66 22.62
N SER A 22 -7.58 4.06 22.04
CA SER A 22 -7.57 4.77 20.75
C SER A 22 -8.11 3.92 19.60
N MET A 23 -7.77 2.63 19.57
CA MET A 23 -8.24 1.71 18.53
C MET A 23 -9.74 1.41 18.65
N GLU A 24 -10.23 1.27 19.88
CA GLU A 24 -11.66 1.07 20.13
C GLU A 24 -12.47 2.34 19.85
N GLU A 25 -12.05 3.50 20.35
CA GLU A 25 -12.83 4.75 20.24
C GLU A 25 -12.80 5.34 18.82
N GLN A 26 -11.65 5.30 18.13
CA GLN A 26 -11.52 5.97 16.83
C GLN A 26 -11.85 5.06 15.65
N PHE A 27 -11.56 3.76 15.77
CA PHE A 27 -11.69 2.80 14.69
C PHE A 27 -12.74 1.72 14.95
N CYS A 28 -13.39 1.72 16.13
CA CYS A 28 -14.33 0.68 16.56
C CYS A 28 -13.74 -0.74 16.44
N CYS A 29 -12.43 -0.86 16.67
CA CYS A 29 -11.68 -2.09 16.44
C CYS A 29 -11.18 -2.66 17.78
N GLN A 30 -11.51 -3.92 18.06
CA GLN A 30 -11.03 -4.64 19.23
C GLN A 30 -9.87 -5.55 18.81
N LEU A 31 -8.68 -5.29 19.36
CA LEU A 31 -7.47 -6.06 19.08
C LEU A 31 -7.32 -7.13 20.16
N GLU A 32 -7.72 -8.37 19.89
CA GLU A 32 -7.61 -9.48 20.85
C GLU A 32 -6.31 -10.28 20.71
N ASP A 33 -5.49 -9.94 19.72
CA ASP A 33 -4.27 -10.66 19.34
C ASP A 33 -3.03 -10.27 20.18
N GLY A 34 -3.18 -9.32 21.10
CA GLY A 34 -2.07 -8.79 21.90
C GLY A 34 -1.16 -7.83 21.14
N SER A 35 -1.50 -7.47 19.90
CA SER A 35 -0.72 -6.49 19.11
C SER A 35 -0.54 -5.13 19.79
N PRO A 36 -1.47 -4.60 20.62
CA PRO A 36 -1.23 -3.35 21.35
C PRO A 36 -0.06 -3.44 22.33
N SER A 37 0.15 -4.62 22.94
CA SER A 37 1.23 -4.83 23.90
C SER A 37 2.59 -4.86 23.19
N ASP A 38 2.68 -5.56 22.06
CA ASP A 38 3.90 -5.62 21.24
C ASP A 38 4.29 -4.23 20.70
N VAL A 39 3.32 -3.51 20.13
CA VAL A 39 3.56 -2.16 19.58
C VAL A 39 3.86 -1.16 20.70
N GLY A 40 3.12 -1.22 21.81
CA GLY A 40 3.33 -0.38 22.98
C GLY A 40 4.72 -0.55 23.58
N GLY A 41 5.18 -1.81 23.69
CA GLY A 41 6.53 -2.15 24.14
C GLY A 41 7.62 -1.55 23.25
N ILE A 42 7.48 -1.65 21.92
CA ILE A 42 8.43 -1.06 20.96
C ILE A 42 8.48 0.46 21.10
N ILE A 43 7.32 1.12 21.21
CA ILE A 43 7.23 2.58 21.38
C ILE A 43 7.91 3.01 22.67
N PHE A 44 7.64 2.31 23.77
CA PHE A 44 8.24 2.59 25.07
C PHE A 44 9.77 2.40 25.06
N ASP A 45 10.26 1.27 24.53
CA ASP A 45 11.69 0.99 24.39
C ASP A 45 12.40 2.05 23.55
N MET A 46 11.76 2.47 22.46
CA MET A 46 12.28 3.55 21.62
C MET A 46 12.37 4.87 22.39
N ALA A 47 11.36 5.22 23.19
CA ALA A 47 11.37 6.42 24.02
C ALA A 47 12.49 6.36 25.08
N VAL A 48 12.66 5.22 25.75
CA VAL A 48 13.73 5.00 26.74
C VAL A 48 15.11 5.15 26.12
N LYS A 49 15.38 4.48 24.99
CA LYS A 49 16.67 4.60 24.29
C LYS A 49 16.95 6.03 23.82
N CYS A 50 15.93 6.74 23.35
CA CYS A 50 16.07 8.15 22.97
C CYS A 50 16.47 9.04 24.16
N LEU A 51 15.97 8.77 25.37
CA LEU A 51 16.35 9.50 26.59
C LEU A 51 17.80 9.23 27.00
N GLU A 52 18.30 8.03 26.72
CA GLU A 52 19.71 7.66 26.90
C GLU A 52 20.63 8.28 25.83
N GLY A 53 20.05 8.86 24.78
CA GLY A 53 20.75 9.45 23.64
C GLY A 53 21.07 8.45 22.52
N ASP A 54 20.52 7.23 22.58
CA ASP A 54 20.60 6.25 21.52
C ASP A 54 19.37 6.34 20.60
N PHE A 55 19.60 6.77 19.36
CA PHE A 55 18.59 6.91 18.32
C PHE A 55 18.62 5.78 17.28
N THR A 56 19.38 4.71 17.54
CA THR A 56 19.59 3.63 16.56
C THR A 56 18.27 2.93 16.23
N LEU A 57 17.45 2.62 17.24
CA LEU A 57 16.16 1.97 17.04
C LEU A 57 15.20 2.84 16.21
N SER A 58 15.09 4.14 16.53
CA SER A 58 14.24 5.07 15.78
C SER A 58 14.67 5.17 14.31
N ARG A 59 15.98 5.24 14.05
CA ARG A 59 16.49 5.29 12.66
C ARG A 59 16.17 4.02 11.90
N GLN A 60 16.35 2.85 12.52
CA GLN A 60 16.00 1.56 11.93
C GLN A 60 14.50 1.47 11.60
N MET A 61 13.63 1.95 12.48
CA MET A 61 12.17 1.95 12.23
C MET A 61 11.79 2.88 11.06
N VAL A 62 12.43 4.04 10.94
CA VAL A 62 12.21 4.95 9.80
C VAL A 62 12.68 4.31 8.49
N GLU A 63 13.89 3.76 8.46
CA GLU A 63 14.42 3.06 7.28
C GLU A 63 13.54 1.87 6.88
N PHE A 64 13.04 1.11 7.87
CA PHE A 64 12.12 0.01 7.64
C PHE A 64 10.80 0.50 7.03
N ALA A 65 10.20 1.56 7.58
CA ALA A 65 8.96 2.15 7.07
C ALA A 65 9.12 2.71 5.65
N GLU A 66 10.24 3.37 5.33
CA GLU A 66 10.52 3.87 3.98
C GLU A 66 10.64 2.73 2.97
N LYS A 67 11.33 1.65 3.35
CA LYS A 67 11.49 0.47 2.51
C LYS A 67 10.17 -0.26 2.27
N GLU A 68 9.34 -0.41 3.30
CA GLU A 68 8.00 -0.99 3.14
C GLU A 68 7.09 -0.12 2.28
N ARG A 69 7.15 1.21 2.43
CA ARG A 69 6.41 2.13 1.58
C ARG A 69 6.80 1.97 0.11
N GLU A 70 8.09 1.90 -0.21
CA GLU A 70 8.57 1.70 -1.59
C GLU A 70 8.02 0.39 -2.19
N VAL A 71 7.99 -0.69 -1.41
CA VAL A 71 7.42 -1.98 -1.84
C VAL A 71 5.91 -1.89 -2.06
N LEU A 72 5.19 -1.19 -1.20
CA LEU A 72 3.74 -0.98 -1.35
C LEU A 72 3.41 -0.13 -2.58
N GLU A 73 4.15 0.96 -2.80
CA GLU A 73 4.01 1.82 -3.99
C GLU A 73 4.32 1.04 -5.28
N ALA A 74 5.36 0.19 -5.28
CA ALA A 74 5.68 -0.67 -6.40
C ALA A 74 4.56 -1.69 -6.70
N LYS A 75 3.87 -2.21 -5.67
CA LYS A 75 2.72 -3.12 -5.82
C LYS A 75 1.45 -2.41 -6.27
N MET A 76 1.23 -1.16 -5.87
CA MET A 76 0.07 -0.37 -6.29
C MET A 76 0.19 0.14 -7.74
N ASN A 77 1.39 0.23 -8.30
CA ASN A 77 1.62 0.57 -9.70
C ASN A 77 1.34 -0.59 -10.69
N VAL A 78 0.66 -1.65 -10.25
CA VAL A 78 0.06 -2.61 -11.17
C VAL A 78 -1.07 -1.88 -11.90
N ASN A 79 -0.78 -1.47 -13.14
CA ASN A 79 -1.79 -1.02 -14.10
C ASN A 79 -2.95 -2.00 -14.08
N VAL A 80 -4.08 -1.58 -13.49
CA VAL A 80 -5.37 -2.21 -13.71
C VAL A 80 -5.70 -1.91 -15.17
N LEU A 81 -5.26 -2.81 -16.06
CA LEU A 81 -5.82 -2.90 -17.39
C LEU A 81 -7.28 -3.35 -17.17
N VAL A 82 -8.20 -2.39 -17.09
CA VAL A 82 -9.63 -2.66 -17.23
C VAL A 82 -9.84 -3.00 -18.70
N GLU A 83 -9.46 -4.22 -19.08
CA GLU A 83 -9.94 -4.84 -20.30
C GLU A 83 -11.40 -5.18 -20.00
N GLY A 84 -12.29 -4.32 -20.48
CA GLY A 84 -13.73 -4.49 -20.35
C GLY A 84 -14.17 -5.73 -21.12
N GLU A 85 -14.19 -6.86 -20.44
CA GLU A 85 -15.04 -7.98 -20.79
C GLU A 85 -16.15 -8.05 -19.74
N ASP A 86 -17.38 -7.94 -20.22
CA ASP A 86 -18.62 -8.19 -19.48
C ASP A 86 -18.54 -9.58 -18.82
N PHE A 87 -18.13 -9.64 -17.56
CA PHE A 87 -18.36 -10.81 -16.71
C PHE A 87 -19.76 -10.66 -16.13
N GLU A 88 -20.72 -11.26 -16.83
CA GLU A 88 -22.04 -11.53 -16.27
C GLU A 88 -21.90 -12.33 -14.98
N GLU A 89 -22.71 -11.93 -14.01
CA GLU A 89 -22.92 -12.54 -12.71
C GLU A 89 -23.21 -14.04 -12.84
N ASP A 90 -22.31 -14.88 -12.34
CA ASP A 90 -22.65 -16.22 -11.88
C ASP A 90 -22.11 -16.40 -10.46
N MET A 91 -22.88 -15.89 -9.50
CA MET A 91 -22.71 -16.23 -8.08
C MET A 91 -23.27 -17.64 -7.88
N GLU A 92 -22.45 -18.65 -8.14
CA GLU A 92 -22.62 -19.96 -7.51
C GLU A 92 -21.75 -20.02 -6.26
N GLU A 93 -22.47 -19.92 -5.15
CA GLU A 93 -22.08 -20.22 -3.78
C GLU A 93 -21.70 -21.70 -3.69
N GLU A 94 -20.40 -22.01 -3.60
CA GLU A 94 -19.94 -23.33 -3.13
C GLU A 94 -18.90 -23.17 -2.03
N ASP A 95 -19.40 -23.45 -0.83
CA ASP A 95 -18.69 -23.83 0.39
C ASP A 95 -17.72 -24.98 0.08
N GLU A 96 -16.41 -24.73 0.12
CA GLU A 96 -15.43 -25.82 0.24
C GLU A 96 -14.33 -25.44 1.24
N MET A 97 -14.65 -25.75 2.51
CA MET A 97 -13.70 -25.92 3.58
C MET A 97 -12.86 -27.17 3.29
N ASP A 98 -11.63 -27.04 2.78
CA ASP A 98 -10.66 -28.13 2.90
C ASP A 98 -9.18 -27.69 2.89
N ASN A 99 -8.55 -27.97 4.03
CA ASN A 99 -7.15 -28.37 4.23
C ASN A 99 -6.04 -27.62 3.46
N ILE A 100 -5.39 -26.68 4.16
CA ILE A 100 -3.98 -26.32 3.92
C ILE A 100 -3.12 -27.57 4.05
N THR A 101 -2.91 -28.24 2.92
CA THR A 101 -1.82 -29.21 2.73
C THR A 101 -0.75 -28.52 1.92
N THR A 102 0.37 -28.26 2.61
CA THR A 102 1.66 -27.86 2.05
C THR A 102 2.01 -28.74 0.86
N THR A 103 1.79 -28.26 -0.36
CA THR A 103 2.21 -28.95 -1.57
C THR A 103 2.98 -27.99 -2.45
N THR A 104 4.28 -28.00 -2.19
CA THR A 104 5.38 -27.61 -3.06
C THR A 104 5.12 -28.10 -4.49
N THR A 105 4.74 -27.20 -5.40
CA THR A 105 4.79 -27.49 -6.84
C THR A 105 6.10 -26.95 -7.39
N THR A 106 7.07 -27.84 -7.40
CA THR A 106 8.22 -27.86 -8.28
C THR A 106 7.83 -27.52 -9.73
N THR A 107 8.25 -26.36 -10.21
CA THR A 107 8.58 -26.19 -11.63
C THR A 107 10.08 -26.35 -11.76
N SER A 108 10.44 -27.50 -12.33
CA SER A 108 11.78 -27.91 -12.70
C SER A 108 12.56 -26.85 -13.46
N SER A 109 13.68 -26.44 -12.89
CA SER A 109 14.90 -26.13 -13.65
C SER A 109 16.07 -26.67 -12.83
N GLN A 110 16.51 -27.87 -13.23
CA GLN A 110 17.78 -28.41 -12.80
C GLN A 110 18.88 -27.40 -13.15
N ASN A 111 19.56 -26.87 -12.15
CA ASN A 111 20.98 -26.59 -12.28
C ASN A 111 21.63 -26.75 -10.91
N VAL A 112 22.16 -27.95 -10.70
CA VAL A 112 23.05 -28.28 -9.60
C VAL A 112 24.40 -27.66 -9.97
N MET A 113 24.65 -26.42 -9.56
CA MET A 113 25.97 -25.81 -9.66
C MET A 113 26.55 -25.74 -8.27
N ASN A 114 27.35 -26.78 -7.99
CA ASN A 114 28.34 -26.85 -6.95
C ASN A 114 29.19 -25.56 -6.97
N ALA A 115 28.90 -24.63 -6.06
CA ALA A 115 29.53 -23.33 -6.01
C ALA A 115 30.97 -23.46 -5.49
N SER A 116 31.90 -23.74 -6.40
CA SER A 116 33.29 -23.35 -6.24
C SER A 116 33.37 -21.82 -6.20
N SER A 117 34.11 -21.28 -5.23
CA SER A 117 34.29 -19.85 -4.93
C SER A 117 34.84 -18.97 -6.09
N SER A 118 35.00 -19.52 -7.29
CA SER A 118 35.51 -18.85 -8.49
C SER A 118 34.43 -18.17 -9.35
N ASP A 119 33.14 -18.44 -9.12
CA ASP A 119 32.05 -17.95 -10.00
C ASP A 119 31.41 -16.61 -9.58
N MET A 120 31.90 -15.94 -8.52
CA MET A 120 31.37 -14.62 -8.15
C MET A 120 31.75 -13.50 -9.13
N GLN A 121 32.88 -13.61 -9.85
CA GLN A 121 33.32 -12.56 -10.78
C GLN A 121 32.53 -12.54 -12.09
N SER A 122 31.92 -13.65 -12.51
CA SER A 122 31.14 -13.74 -13.74
C SER A 122 29.77 -13.08 -13.63
N PHE A 123 29.21 -12.94 -12.42
CA PHE A 123 27.94 -12.23 -12.19
C PHE A 123 28.06 -10.71 -12.29
N ALA A 124 29.23 -10.13 -11.97
CA ALA A 124 29.43 -8.67 -12.06
C ALA A 124 29.47 -8.15 -13.51
N ASN A 125 29.73 -9.03 -14.48
CA ASN A 125 29.88 -8.65 -15.89
C ASN A 125 28.64 -8.94 -16.75
N GLN A 126 27.57 -9.52 -16.19
CA GLN A 126 26.31 -9.65 -16.92
C GLN A 126 25.55 -8.32 -16.84
N SER A 127 25.33 -7.71 -18.01
CA SER A 127 24.53 -6.49 -18.15
C SER A 127 23.10 -6.77 -17.69
N LEU A 128 22.78 -6.33 -16.46
CA LEU A 128 21.49 -6.55 -15.81
C LEU A 128 20.33 -5.91 -16.58
N PHE A 129 20.64 -4.88 -17.36
CA PHE A 129 19.76 -4.27 -18.34
C PHE A 129 20.18 -4.82 -19.69
N GLY A 130 19.28 -5.53 -20.37
CA GLY A 130 19.57 -6.23 -21.63
C GLY A 130 20.25 -5.38 -22.69
N ALA A 131 20.74 -6.04 -23.75
CA ALA A 131 21.49 -5.42 -24.85
C ALA A 131 20.85 -4.09 -25.29
N ALA A 132 21.68 -3.04 -25.36
CA ALA A 132 21.23 -1.70 -25.71
C ALA A 132 20.41 -1.73 -27.01
N PRO A 133 19.21 -1.12 -27.05
CA PRO A 133 18.36 -1.16 -28.22
C PRO A 133 19.12 -0.56 -29.41
N VAL A 134 19.21 -1.34 -30.48
CA VAL A 134 19.68 -0.89 -31.79
C VAL A 134 18.90 0.36 -32.16
N GLN A 135 19.58 1.49 -32.37
CA GLN A 135 18.96 2.77 -32.72
C GLN A 135 18.17 2.62 -34.02
N GLN A 136 16.87 2.33 -33.91
CA GLN A 136 15.94 2.46 -35.01
C GLN A 136 15.60 3.95 -35.15
N HIS A 137 15.74 4.43 -36.38
CA HIS A 137 15.54 5.82 -36.78
C HIS A 137 14.06 6.20 -36.61
N LEU A 138 13.67 6.55 -35.38
CA LEU A 138 12.31 6.96 -35.08
C LEU A 138 12.00 8.30 -35.77
N PRO A 139 10.77 8.48 -36.31
CA PRO A 139 10.35 9.75 -36.89
C PRO A 139 10.37 10.86 -35.83
N PRO A 140 10.57 12.12 -36.23
CA PRO A 140 10.67 13.24 -35.30
C PRO A 140 9.40 13.32 -34.42
N PRO A 141 9.57 13.57 -33.11
CA PRO A 141 8.45 13.64 -32.18
C PRO A 141 7.48 14.74 -32.64
N ARG A 142 6.20 14.38 -32.74
CA ARG A 142 5.13 15.33 -33.01
C ARG A 142 5.03 16.26 -31.80
N GLN A 143 5.16 17.56 -32.04
CA GLN A 143 4.92 18.57 -31.02
C GLN A 143 3.45 18.48 -30.60
N LEU A 144 3.26 18.18 -29.32
CA LEU A 144 1.97 18.11 -28.65
C LEU A 144 1.34 19.50 -28.73
N GLY A 145 0.20 19.61 -29.41
CA GLY A 145 -0.53 20.85 -29.59
C GLY A 145 -0.88 21.49 -28.25
N GLU A 146 -0.77 22.81 -28.19
CA GLU A 146 -1.12 23.65 -27.05
C GLU A 146 -2.55 23.33 -26.60
N GLU A 147 -2.68 22.74 -25.41
CA GLU A 147 -3.95 22.39 -24.81
C GLU A 147 -4.65 23.68 -24.35
N GLU A 148 -5.83 23.96 -24.92
CA GLU A 148 -6.68 25.06 -24.50
C GLU A 148 -6.97 24.92 -23.00
N VAL A 149 -6.62 25.95 -22.23
CA VAL A 149 -6.90 26.04 -20.79
C VAL A 149 -8.41 25.96 -20.59
N VAL A 150 -8.89 24.77 -20.22
CA VAL A 150 -10.25 24.57 -19.74
C VAL A 150 -10.34 25.33 -18.42
N VAL A 151 -11.05 26.45 -18.43
CA VAL A 151 -11.36 27.24 -17.23
C VAL A 151 -12.08 26.31 -16.24
N GLU A 152 -11.34 25.85 -15.24
CA GLU A 152 -11.91 25.12 -14.11
C GLU A 152 -12.97 25.99 -13.46
N LYS A 153 -14.23 25.55 -13.56
CA LYS A 153 -15.31 26.17 -12.79
C LYS A 153 -15.01 25.90 -11.33
N GLU A 154 -14.77 26.98 -10.59
CA GLU A 154 -14.55 26.96 -9.15
C GLU A 154 -15.61 26.08 -8.46
N LYS A 155 -15.15 25.03 -7.79
CA LYS A 155 -16.00 24.15 -7.02
C LYS A 155 -16.54 24.92 -5.81
N ILE A 156 -17.86 25.05 -5.73
CA ILE A 156 -18.52 25.67 -4.58
C ILE A 156 -18.51 24.63 -3.45
N VAL A 157 -17.63 24.84 -2.47
CA VAL A 157 -17.54 24.06 -1.23
C VAL A 157 -18.38 24.75 -0.17
N ASP A 158 -19.26 24.02 0.51
CA ASP A 158 -20.13 24.56 1.56
C ASP A 158 -19.33 24.83 2.86
N GLU A 159 -19.92 25.55 3.84
CA GLU A 159 -19.24 25.89 5.12
C GLU A 159 -18.84 24.66 5.96
N ASP A 160 -19.38 23.48 5.64
CA ASP A 160 -19.07 22.19 6.26
C ASP A 160 -17.98 21.39 5.51
N GLY A 161 -17.39 21.94 4.43
CA GLY A 161 -16.26 21.35 3.71
C GLY A 161 -16.58 20.21 2.73
N PHE A 162 -17.86 19.91 2.50
CA PHE A 162 -18.29 18.85 1.58
C PHE A 162 -18.72 19.38 0.20
N GLU A 163 -18.37 18.66 -0.88
CA GLU A 163 -18.77 18.97 -2.25
C GLU A 163 -20.24 18.56 -2.49
N GLN A 164 -21.04 19.44 -3.10
CA GLN A 164 -22.48 19.22 -3.25
C GLN A 164 -22.77 18.07 -4.22
N VAL A 165 -23.29 16.95 -3.70
CA VAL A 165 -23.65 15.77 -4.51
C VAL A 165 -24.89 16.08 -5.37
N VAL A 166 -24.68 16.25 -6.67
CA VAL A 166 -25.77 16.47 -7.64
C VAL A 166 -26.56 15.17 -7.81
N ARG A 167 -27.70 15.05 -7.14
CA ARG A 167 -28.61 13.91 -7.34
C ARG A 167 -29.29 14.02 -8.70
N ARG A 168 -29.02 13.07 -9.60
CA ARG A 168 -29.72 12.92 -10.89
C ARG A 168 -31.22 12.73 -10.65
N SER A 169 -32.01 13.76 -10.93
CA SER A 169 -33.46 13.71 -10.89
C SER A 169 -33.99 12.69 -11.90
N LYS A 170 -34.65 11.63 -11.41
CA LYS A 170 -35.33 10.63 -12.24
C LYS A 170 -36.44 11.32 -13.05
N ARG A 171 -36.25 11.41 -14.37
CA ARG A 171 -37.29 11.86 -15.31
C ARG A 171 -38.49 10.89 -15.22
N LYS A 172 -39.64 11.41 -14.78
CA LYS A 172 -40.94 10.71 -14.85
C LYS A 172 -41.37 10.64 -16.32
N ASN A 173 -41.29 9.46 -16.93
CA ASN A 173 -41.95 9.20 -18.21
C ASN A 173 -43.47 9.31 -18.02
N LYS A 174 -44.07 10.37 -18.58
CA LYS A 174 -45.54 10.48 -18.70
C LYS A 174 -45.98 9.52 -19.79
N GLY A 175 -46.80 8.55 -19.40
CA GLY A 175 -47.34 7.52 -20.28
C GLY A 175 -48.02 8.08 -21.54
N VAL A 176 -47.80 7.39 -22.64
CA VAL A 176 -48.50 7.56 -23.92
C VAL A 176 -49.95 7.16 -23.69
N LYS A 177 -50.88 8.11 -23.85
CA LYS A 177 -52.31 7.82 -23.93
C LYS A 177 -52.61 7.29 -25.32
N GLY A 178 -53.10 6.05 -25.40
CA GLY A 178 -53.71 5.51 -26.60
C GLY A 178 -54.93 6.34 -27.00
N ASN A 179 -55.07 6.62 -28.28
CA ASN A 179 -56.27 7.20 -28.87
C ASN A 179 -57.19 6.07 -29.40
N PRO A 180 -58.52 6.28 -29.39
CA PRO A 180 -59.53 5.29 -29.76
C PRO A 180 -59.57 4.95 -31.25
#